data_AF-A0A6V8N8K7-F1
#
_entry.id   AF-A0A6V8N8K7-F1
#
_cell.length_a   1.000
_cell.length_b   1.000
_cell.length_c   1.000
_cell.angle_alpha   90.00
_cell.angle_beta   90.00
_cell.angle_gamma   90.00
#
_symmetry.space_group_name_H-M   'P 1'
#
loop_
_entity.id
_entity.type
_entity.pdbx_description
1 polymer ?
#
loop_
_entity_poly.entity_id
_entity_poly.type
_entity_poly.pdbx_seq_one_letter_code
_entity_poly.pdbx_strand_id
1 'polypeptide(L)'
;MMKRLVLALGLLSIAGVSAAAVATTPKDPGPEVIRLKMGDMELPFQHWKHQKSLNQECYHCHNTKIGKIDRWGKDTAHKVCIACHELEDKGPTTCLQCHPKKQKS
;
A
#
# COMPACT_ATOMS: atom_id res chain seq x y z
N MET A 1 29.11 33.69 54.23
CA MET A 1 28.88 35.12 53.94
C MET A 1 29.17 35.40 52.46
N MET A 2 28.11 35.70 51.71
CA MET A 2 27.99 36.61 50.57
C MET A 2 29.05 36.68 49.43
N LYS A 3 28.57 36.29 48.25
CA LYS A 3 28.62 37.01 46.95
C LYS A 3 29.89 36.93 46.07
N ARG A 4 29.70 36.35 44.88
CA ARG A 4 30.06 36.85 43.53
C ARG A 4 29.50 35.85 42.51
N LEU A 5 28.30 36.07 41.95
CA LEU A 5 28.08 36.62 40.61
C LEU A 5 29.14 36.17 39.58
N VAL A 6 28.80 35.19 38.73
CA VAL A 6 29.15 35.18 37.30
C VAL A 6 28.01 34.53 36.52
N LEU A 7 27.46 35.31 35.59
CA LEU A 7 26.52 34.93 34.54
C LEU A 7 27.06 33.79 33.68
N ALA A 8 26.20 32.83 33.32
CA ALA A 8 26.29 32.14 32.04
C ALA A 8 24.87 31.78 31.57
N LEU A 9 24.30 32.67 30.75
CA LEU A 9 23.16 32.36 29.90
C LEU A 9 23.56 31.20 28.97
N GLY A 10 23.11 29.99 29.27
CA GLY A 10 23.13 28.87 28.34
C GLY A 10 21.77 28.72 27.67
N LEU A 11 21.48 29.57 26.67
CA LEU A 11 20.39 29.30 25.73
C LEU A 11 20.78 28.10 24.87
N LEU A 12 20.41 26.90 25.29
CA LEU A 12 20.49 25.70 24.46
C LEU A 12 19.15 25.52 23.74
N SER A 13 18.96 26.31 22.69
CA SER A 13 17.86 26.13 21.73
C SER A 13 18.11 24.85 20.94
N ILE A 14 17.58 23.72 21.40
CA ILE A 14 17.50 22.49 20.61
C ILE A 14 16.39 22.71 19.57
N ALA A 15 16.75 23.28 18.43
CA ALA A 15 15.93 23.23 17.23
C ALA A 15 15.89 21.77 16.77
N GLY A 16 14.86 21.04 17.20
CA GLY A 16 14.55 19.70 16.72
C GLY A 16 14.22 19.79 15.24
N VAL A 17 15.19 19.46 14.38
CA VAL A 17 14.96 19.24 12.96
C VAL A 17 14.16 17.94 12.84
N SER A 18 12.84 18.07 12.79
CA SER A 18 11.96 16.96 12.43
C SER A 18 12.22 16.61 10.97
N ALA A 19 12.95 15.51 10.74
CA ALA A 19 13.09 14.90 9.43
C ALA A 19 11.72 14.33 9.01
N ALA A 20 10.95 15.12 8.26
CA ALA A 20 9.78 14.62 7.57
C ALA A 20 10.25 13.65 6.49
N ALA A 21 9.99 12.35 6.70
CA ALA A 21 10.16 11.33 5.68
C ALA A 21 9.23 11.67 4.51
N VAL A 22 9.80 12.17 3.42
CA VAL A 22 9.12 12.35 2.14
C VAL A 22 8.78 10.97 1.59
N ALA A 23 7.51 10.58 1.69
CA ALA A 23 6.97 9.44 0.94
C ALA A 23 7.09 9.76 -0.56
N THR A 24 8.08 9.18 -1.22
CA THR A 24 8.24 9.30 -2.67
C THR A 24 7.16 8.47 -3.34
N THR A 25 6.07 9.11 -3.77
CA THR A 25 5.10 8.48 -4.67
C THR A 25 5.83 8.09 -5.96
N PRO A 26 5.74 6.83 -6.42
CA PRO A 26 6.35 6.40 -7.67
C PRO A 26 5.85 7.26 -8.84
N LYS A 27 6.75 7.69 -9.73
CA LYS A 27 6.42 8.50 -10.92
C LYS A 27 5.52 7.78 -11.93
N ASP A 28 5.45 6.46 -11.87
CA ASP A 28 4.63 5.63 -12.73
C ASP A 28 3.69 4.77 -11.85
N PRO A 29 2.38 5.05 -11.84
CA PRO A 29 1.41 4.24 -11.12
C PRO A 29 1.16 2.88 -11.79
N GLY A 30 1.80 2.58 -12.92
CA GLY A 30 1.57 1.36 -13.68
C GLY A 30 0.22 1.38 -14.41
N PRO A 31 -0.18 0.24 -15.00
CA PRO A 31 -1.43 0.16 -15.75
C PRO A 31 -2.64 0.38 -14.84
N GLU A 32 -3.61 1.14 -15.32
CA GLU A 32 -4.87 1.39 -14.60
C GLU A 32 -5.66 0.09 -14.39
N VAL A 33 -5.69 -0.78 -15.41
CA VAL A 33 -6.38 -2.07 -15.37
C VAL A 33 -5.41 -3.18 -15.72
N ILE A 34 -5.37 -4.22 -14.89
CA ILE A 34 -4.55 -5.42 -15.08
C ILE A 34 -5.48 -6.60 -15.38
N ARG A 35 -5.22 -7.36 -16.45
CA ARG A 35 -5.94 -8.60 -16.74
C ARG A 35 -5.25 -9.77 -16.04
N LEU A 36 -5.80 -10.20 -14.91
CA LEU A 36 -5.28 -11.31 -14.12
C LEU A 36 -5.82 -12.63 -14.66
N LYS A 37 -4.93 -13.46 -15.23
CA LYS A 37 -5.31 -14.78 -15.73
C LYS A 37 -5.45 -15.79 -14.60
N MET A 38 -6.58 -16.49 -14.56
CA MET A 38 -6.94 -17.50 -13.56
C MET A 38 -7.51 -18.72 -14.29
N GLY A 39 -6.64 -19.60 -14.78
CA GLY A 39 -7.02 -20.67 -15.72
C GLY A 39 -7.50 -20.08 -17.05
N ASP A 40 -8.73 -20.42 -17.45
CA ASP A 40 -9.36 -19.96 -18.70
C ASP A 40 -10.20 -18.67 -18.52
N MET A 41 -10.04 -17.99 -17.38
CA MET A 41 -10.70 -16.72 -17.06
C MET A 41 -9.65 -15.62 -16.96
N GLU A 42 -10.04 -14.41 -17.33
CA GLU A 42 -9.31 -13.20 -17.00
C GLU A 42 -10.17 -12.29 -16.11
N LEU A 43 -9.64 -11.88 -14.97
CA LEU A 43 -10.26 -10.90 -14.08
C LEU A 43 -9.70 -9.51 -14.39
N PRO A 44 -10.52 -8.54 -14.81
CA PRO A 44 -10.09 -7.15 -14.96
C PRO A 44 -9.93 -6.50 -13.58
N PHE A 45 -8.70 -6.47 -13.08
CA PHE A 45 -8.34 -5.84 -11.82
C PHE A 45 -8.15 -4.33 -12.02
N GLN A 46 -8.97 -3.53 -11.33
CA GLN A 46 -8.90 -2.08 -11.35
C GLN A 46 -7.78 -1.58 -10.42
N HIS A 47 -6.53 -1.63 -10.89
CA HIS A 47 -5.34 -1.24 -10.13
C HIS A 47 -5.40 0.21 -9.66
N TRP A 48 -5.80 1.14 -10.54
CA TRP A 48 -5.98 2.55 -10.21
C TRP A 48 -6.94 2.79 -9.04
N LYS A 49 -8.01 1.97 -8.94
CA LYS A 49 -9.01 2.10 -7.89
C LYS A 49 -8.42 1.74 -6.54
N HIS A 50 -7.61 0.69 -6.48
CA HIS A 50 -6.91 0.28 -5.27
C HIS A 50 -5.87 1.32 -4.86
N GLN A 51 -5.09 1.85 -5.80
CA GLN A 51 -4.17 2.96 -5.53
C GLN A 51 -4.90 4.18 -4.95
N LYS A 52 -6.04 4.56 -5.54
CA LYS A 52 -6.85 5.67 -5.03
C LYS A 52 -7.41 5.40 -3.64
N SER A 53 -7.96 4.21 -3.41
CA SER A 53 -8.54 3.82 -2.12
C SER A 53 -7.50 3.68 -1.00
N LEU A 54 -6.25 3.39 -1.37
CA LEU A 54 -5.12 3.25 -0.44
C LEU A 54 -4.24 4.50 -0.40
N ASN A 55 -4.73 5.68 -0.78
CA ASN A 55 -3.98 6.95 -0.74
C ASN A 55 -2.61 6.89 -1.45
N GLN A 56 -2.52 6.13 -2.55
CA GLN A 56 -1.28 5.88 -3.32
C GLN A 56 -0.20 5.11 -2.55
N GLU A 57 -0.56 4.47 -1.43
CA GLU A 57 0.34 3.59 -0.68
C GLU A 57 0.51 2.26 -1.39
N CYS A 58 1.66 2.11 -2.06
CA CYS A 58 1.94 0.94 -2.89
C CYS A 58 2.30 -0.31 -2.05
N TYR A 59 2.74 -0.12 -0.80
CA TYR A 59 3.32 -1.19 0.03
C TYR A 59 2.30 -2.19 0.55
N HIS A 60 0.99 -1.90 0.49
CA HIS A 60 -0.06 -2.86 0.82
C HIS A 60 -0.09 -4.07 -0.13
N CYS A 61 0.44 -3.89 -1.35
CA CYS A 61 0.59 -4.95 -2.36
C CYS A 61 2.06 -5.22 -2.73
N HIS A 62 2.92 -4.18 -2.71
CA HIS A 62 4.31 -4.23 -3.14
C HIS A 62 5.28 -4.13 -1.94
N ASN A 63 5.48 -5.25 -1.24
CA ASN A 63 6.25 -5.24 0.02
C ASN A 63 7.77 -5.13 -0.18
N THR A 64 8.29 -5.55 -1.34
CA THR A 64 9.74 -5.57 -1.62
C THR A 64 10.12 -4.62 -2.75
N LYS A 65 9.38 -4.68 -3.85
CA LYS A 65 9.61 -3.89 -5.05
C LYS A 65 8.30 -3.56 -5.74
N ILE A 66 8.22 -2.33 -6.23
CA ILE A 66 7.11 -1.86 -7.06
C ILE A 66 7.32 -2.39 -8.49
N GLY A 67 6.26 -2.96 -9.06
CA GLY A 67 6.30 -3.66 -10.34
C GLY A 67 5.71 -5.06 -10.23
N LYS A 68 6.16 -6.00 -11.07
CA LYS A 68 5.64 -7.37 -11.02
C LYS A 68 5.88 -7.99 -9.64
N ILE A 69 4.81 -8.46 -9.00
CA ILE A 69 4.88 -9.16 -7.71
C ILE A 69 5.48 -10.56 -7.95
N ASP A 70 6.52 -10.89 -7.19
CA ASP A 70 7.19 -12.18 -7.28
C ASP A 70 6.25 -13.32 -6.89
N ARG A 71 6.40 -14.48 -7.57
CA ARG A 71 5.58 -15.68 -7.33
C ARG A 71 4.07 -15.40 -7.40
N TRP A 72 3.65 -14.52 -8.32
CA TRP A 72 2.24 -14.27 -8.58
C TRP A 72 1.51 -15.57 -8.97
N GLY A 73 0.40 -15.85 -8.29
CA GLY A 73 -0.39 -17.07 -8.44
C GLY A 73 -1.53 -17.12 -7.41
N LYS A 74 -2.28 -18.23 -7.37
CA LYS A 74 -3.46 -18.41 -6.49
C LYS A 74 -3.20 -17.99 -5.04
N ASP A 75 -2.16 -18.56 -4.42
CA ASP A 75 -1.92 -18.35 -3.00
C ASP A 75 -1.52 -16.90 -2.68
N THR A 76 -0.67 -16.31 -3.53
CA THR A 76 -0.28 -14.89 -3.42
C THR A 76 -1.49 -13.97 -3.62
N ALA A 77 -2.31 -14.22 -4.63
CA ALA A 77 -3.51 -13.42 -4.90
C ALA A 77 -4.54 -13.53 -3.76
N HIS A 78 -4.82 -14.74 -3.27
CA HIS A 78 -5.75 -14.92 -2.15
C HIS A 78 -5.23 -14.25 -0.87
N LYS A 79 -3.92 -14.36 -0.59
CA LYS A 79 -3.32 -13.71 0.58
C LYS A 79 -3.37 -12.19 0.53
N VAL A 80 -3.21 -11.58 -0.65
CA VAL A 80 -3.21 -10.11 -0.77
C VAL A 80 -4.64 -9.58 -0.89
N CYS A 81 -5.45 -10.14 -1.80
CA CYS A 81 -6.76 -9.61 -2.12
C CYS A 81 -7.79 -9.94 -1.02
N ILE A 82 -7.92 -11.22 -0.65
CA ILE A 82 -8.98 -11.64 0.28
C ILE A 82 -8.70 -11.11 1.68
N ALA A 83 -7.46 -11.22 2.16
CA ALA A 83 -7.12 -10.75 3.51
C ALA A 83 -7.41 -9.25 3.71
N CYS A 84 -7.13 -8.42 2.70
CA CYS A 84 -7.44 -6.99 2.76
C CYS A 84 -8.96 -6.75 2.71
N HIS A 85 -9.69 -7.43 1.81
CA HIS A 85 -11.14 -7.26 1.71
C HIS A 85 -11.90 -7.75 2.95
N GLU A 86 -11.41 -8.81 3.60
CA GLU A 86 -11.95 -9.30 4.88
C GLU A 86 -11.66 -8.32 6.01
N LEU A 87 -10.42 -7.80 6.09
CA LEU A 87 -10.02 -6.85 7.13
C LEU A 87 -10.81 -5.54 7.03
N GLU A 88 -11.02 -5.04 5.82
CA GLU A 88 -11.70 -3.77 5.56
C GLU A 88 -13.22 -3.89 5.44
N ASP A 89 -13.75 -5.12 5.50
CA ASP A 89 -15.15 -5.47 5.19
C ASP A 89 -15.64 -4.85 3.88
N LYS A 90 -14.75 -4.82 2.87
CA LYS A 90 -14.95 -4.13 1.60
C LYS A 90 -14.34 -4.92 0.46
N GLY A 91 -15.18 -5.26 -0.51
CA GLY A 91 -14.77 -5.98 -1.70
C GLY A 91 -15.11 -7.47 -1.65
N PRO A 92 -14.78 -8.21 -2.72
CA PRO A 92 -15.10 -9.63 -2.82
C PRO A 92 -14.21 -10.50 -1.92
N THR A 93 -14.83 -11.36 -1.11
CA THR A 93 -14.15 -12.31 -0.21
C THR A 93 -14.50 -13.76 -0.52
N THR A 94 -15.54 -14.01 -1.30
CA THR A 94 -15.97 -15.37 -1.68
C THR A 94 -15.54 -15.74 -3.10
N CYS A 95 -15.39 -17.05 -3.34
CA CYS A 95 -14.88 -17.58 -4.60
C CYS A 95 -15.61 -17.02 -5.83
N LEU A 96 -16.95 -17.00 -5.81
CA LEU A 96 -17.76 -16.62 -6.98
C LEU A 96 -17.80 -15.12 -7.25
N GLN A 97 -17.46 -14.28 -6.27
CA GLN A 97 -17.40 -12.84 -6.47
C GLN A 97 -16.18 -12.41 -7.30
N CYS A 98 -15.07 -13.16 -7.21
CA CYS A 98 -13.88 -12.96 -8.05
C CYS A 98 -13.82 -13.93 -9.24
N HIS A 99 -14.35 -15.14 -9.09
CA HIS A 99 -14.35 -16.21 -10.10
C HIS A 99 -15.79 -16.56 -10.52
N PRO A 100 -16.51 -15.65 -11.19
CA PRO A 100 -17.87 -15.92 -11.63
C PRO A 100 -17.90 -17.12 -12.57
N LYS A 101 -18.92 -17.98 -12.45
CA LYS A 101 -19.11 -19.05 -13.43
C LYS A 101 -19.23 -18.42 -14.81
N LYS A 102 -18.56 -18.99 -15.81
CA LYS A 102 -18.77 -18.60 -17.21
C LYS A 102 -20.27 -18.71 -17.48
N GLN A 103 -20.93 -17.57 -17.72
CA GLN A 103 -22.31 -17.57 -18.16
C GLN A 103 -22.33 -18.33 -19.48
N LYS A 104 -23.05 -19.45 -19.55
CA LYS A 104 -23.35 -20.09 -20.83
C LYS A 104 -24.35 -19.14 -21.51
N SER A 105 -23.88 -18.40 -22.49
CA SER A 105 -24.72 -17.63 -23.42
C SER A 105 -25.63 -18.56 -24.21
#